data_AF-W7TP31-F1
#
_entry.id   AF-W7TP31-F1
#
_cell.length_a   1.000
_cell.length_b   1.000
_cell.length_c   1.000
_cell.angle_alpha   90.00
_cell.angle_beta   90.00
_cell.angle_gamma   90.00
#
_symmetry.space_group_name_H-M   'P 1'
#
loop_
_entity.id
_entity.type
_entity.pdbx_description
1 polymer ?
#
loop_
_entity_poly.entity_id
_entity_poly.type
_entity_poly.pdbx_seq_one_letter_code
_entity_poly.pdbx_strand_id
1 'polypeptide(L)'
;MSLSQSSAPLPRFRAVSDSASTAALRRDLTPRTPRVSFMQVATYIWLFLSLSVAVLGYAACMSSATHSFLHCTPTACTFERYQGKFKSPVEQISFSRDRLVGAETTRTRNGEVVSFEGARRRRQRVLGHSYLIKYLRKRDEEVRQDLGSTESSILFTKHNTGRKRARRQTLEINKYARGELNWLEVMETKRWNAFGVLSLVVGLVSAAFAMLVGDLFGNQGDENKLK
;
A
#
# COMPACT_ATOMS: atom_id res chain seq x y z
N MET A 1 -21.81 -83.67 -9.14
CA MET A 1 -21.81 -82.50 -10.03
C MET A 1 -20.40 -82.27 -10.52
N SER A 2 -20.28 -82.19 -11.84
CA SER A 2 -19.12 -82.48 -12.66
C SER A 2 -18.22 -81.26 -12.86
N LEU A 3 -16.92 -81.55 -12.97
CA LEU A 3 -15.81 -80.65 -13.28
C LEU A 3 -15.97 -79.94 -14.64
N SER A 4 -15.58 -78.68 -14.72
CA SER A 4 -15.12 -78.05 -15.97
C SER A 4 -13.96 -77.10 -15.64
N GLN A 5 -12.74 -77.65 -15.70
CA GLN A 5 -11.50 -76.87 -15.74
C GLN A 5 -11.25 -76.47 -17.19
N SER A 6 -11.34 -75.16 -17.48
CA SER A 6 -10.94 -74.58 -18.76
C SER A 6 -9.50 -74.07 -18.65
N SER A 7 -8.57 -74.84 -19.20
CA SER A 7 -7.16 -74.45 -19.33
C SER A 7 -6.96 -73.64 -20.60
N ALA A 8 -6.86 -72.32 -20.45
CA ALA A 8 -6.47 -71.42 -21.54
C ALA A 8 -4.95 -71.51 -21.77
N PRO A 9 -4.48 -71.62 -23.03
CA PRO A 9 -3.06 -71.66 -23.34
C PRO A 9 -2.40 -70.28 -23.14
N LEU A 10 -1.27 -70.28 -22.44
CA LEU A 10 -0.40 -69.12 -22.25
C LEU A 10 0.09 -68.55 -23.59
N PRO A 11 0.11 -67.22 -23.78
CA PRO A 11 0.66 -66.62 -24.99
C PRO A 11 2.18 -66.80 -25.06
N ARG A 12 2.66 -67.40 -26.16
CA ARG A 12 4.07 -67.45 -26.53
C ARG A 12 4.58 -66.04 -26.80
N PHE A 13 5.42 -65.52 -25.91
CA PHE A 13 6.26 -64.36 -26.19
C PHE A 13 7.28 -64.73 -27.29
N ARG A 14 7.06 -64.21 -28.51
CA ARG A 14 8.12 -64.09 -29.50
C ARG A 14 9.01 -62.93 -29.07
N ALA A 15 10.22 -63.23 -28.61
CA ALA A 15 11.30 -62.26 -28.58
C ALA A 15 11.65 -61.89 -30.03
N VAL A 16 11.06 -60.80 -30.52
CA VAL A 16 11.50 -60.15 -31.75
C VAL A 16 12.79 -59.42 -31.40
N SER A 17 13.90 -60.04 -31.80
CA SER A 17 15.24 -59.46 -31.77
C SER A 17 15.35 -58.43 -32.91
N ASP A 18 14.76 -57.25 -32.70
CA ASP A 18 15.00 -56.08 -33.56
C ASP A 18 16.17 -55.27 -32.98
N SER A 19 17.38 -55.76 -33.21
CA SER A 19 18.63 -55.05 -32.95
C SER A 19 18.96 -54.01 -34.05
N ALA A 20 17.99 -53.60 -34.86
CA ALA A 20 18.18 -52.69 -36.00
C ALA A 20 17.40 -51.36 -35.92
N SER A 21 16.51 -51.17 -34.95
CA SER A 21 15.61 -49.99 -34.89
C SER A 21 16.01 -48.94 -33.84
N THR A 22 16.99 -49.20 -32.97
CA THR A 22 17.50 -48.21 -32.00
C THR A 22 18.42 -47.13 -32.61
N ALA A 23 18.92 -47.34 -33.83
CA ALA A 23 19.76 -46.35 -34.53
C ALA A 23 18.94 -45.35 -35.38
N ALA A 24 17.71 -45.69 -35.78
CA ALA A 24 16.87 -44.83 -36.63
C ALA A 24 16.01 -43.85 -35.82
N LEU A 25 15.72 -44.13 -34.55
CA LEU A 25 14.89 -43.25 -33.71
C LEU A 25 15.69 -42.12 -33.01
N ARG A 26 16.98 -41.96 -33.34
CA ARG A 26 17.88 -40.99 -32.70
C ARG A 26 18.17 -39.74 -33.55
N ARG A 27 17.67 -39.67 -34.80
CA ARG A 27 18.09 -38.63 -35.76
C ARG A 27 17.18 -37.41 -35.91
N ASP A 28 15.95 -37.40 -35.39
CA ASP A 28 15.03 -36.26 -35.61
C ASP A 28 14.58 -35.54 -34.34
N LEU A 29 15.36 -35.61 -33.27
CA LEU A 29 15.30 -34.64 -32.17
C LEU A 29 16.35 -33.56 -32.37
N THR A 30 16.40 -32.94 -33.55
CA THR A 30 17.01 -31.61 -33.60
C THR A 30 16.06 -30.69 -32.84
N PRO A 31 16.47 -30.09 -31.70
CA PRO A 31 15.60 -29.20 -30.96
C PRO A 31 15.29 -28.02 -31.88
N ARG A 32 14.10 -28.03 -32.48
CA ARG A 32 13.62 -26.95 -33.33
C ARG A 32 13.45 -25.77 -32.39
N THR A 33 14.45 -24.88 -32.39
CA THR A 33 14.42 -23.69 -31.56
C THR A 33 13.11 -22.95 -31.85
N PRO A 34 12.28 -22.68 -30.83
CA PRO A 34 11.02 -22.00 -31.06
C PRO A 34 11.33 -20.66 -31.72
N ARG A 35 10.83 -20.46 -32.94
CA ARG A 35 10.93 -19.16 -33.62
C ARG A 35 10.03 -18.19 -32.85
N VAL A 36 10.64 -17.42 -31.96
CA VAL A 36 9.93 -16.38 -31.22
C VAL A 36 9.45 -15.34 -32.23
N SER A 37 8.14 -15.14 -32.34
CA SER A 37 7.60 -14.14 -33.25
C SER A 37 7.84 -12.73 -32.69
N PHE A 38 8.02 -11.73 -33.55
CA PHE A 38 8.16 -10.33 -33.11
C PHE A 38 7.00 -9.89 -32.20
N MET A 39 5.78 -10.38 -32.49
CA MET A 39 4.60 -10.12 -31.68
C MET A 39 4.71 -10.70 -30.26
N GLN A 40 5.26 -11.90 -30.10
CA GLN A 40 5.51 -12.48 -28.77
C GLN A 40 6.50 -11.61 -27.98
N VAL A 41 7.59 -11.18 -28.61
CA VAL A 41 8.58 -10.30 -27.96
C VAL A 41 7.93 -8.98 -27.53
N ALA A 42 7.12 -8.36 -28.39
CA ALA A 42 6.40 -7.13 -28.08
C ALA A 42 5.44 -7.30 -26.88
N THR A 43 4.68 -8.40 -26.83
CA THR A 43 3.76 -8.69 -25.71
C THR A 43 4.51 -8.87 -24.39
N TYR A 44 5.67 -9.54 -24.39
CA TYR A 44 6.50 -9.66 -23.19
C TYR A 44 7.02 -8.30 -22.73
N ILE A 45 7.54 -7.47 -23.64
CA ILE A 45 8.00 -6.12 -23.29
C ILE A 45 6.86 -5.30 -22.69
N TRP A 46 5.67 -5.35 -23.30
CA TRP A 46 4.49 -4.65 -22.79
C TRP A 46 4.06 -5.13 -21.41
N LEU A 47 4.10 -6.44 -21.16
CA LEU A 47 3.83 -7.04 -19.85
C LEU A 47 4.83 -6.52 -18.81
N PHE A 48 6.13 -6.52 -19.11
CA PHE A 48 7.18 -6.02 -18.22
C PHE A 48 6.99 -4.53 -17.91
N LEU A 49 6.65 -3.70 -18.91
CA LEU A 49 6.35 -2.29 -18.70
C LEU A 49 5.13 -2.10 -17.79
N SER A 50 4.07 -2.87 -18.03
CA SER A 50 2.82 -2.81 -17.25
C SER A 50 3.04 -3.17 -15.78
N LEU A 51 3.79 -4.25 -15.53
CA LEU A 51 4.19 -4.64 -14.17
C LEU A 51 5.08 -3.59 -13.52
N SER A 52 6.03 -3.02 -14.26
CA SER A 52 6.90 -1.96 -13.75
C SER A 52 6.11 -0.73 -13.31
N VAL A 53 5.10 -0.32 -14.08
CA VAL A 53 4.18 0.78 -13.72
C VAL A 53 3.39 0.44 -12.46
N ALA A 54 2.91 -0.80 -12.31
CA ALA A 54 2.20 -1.24 -11.11
C ALA A 54 3.11 -1.20 -9.86
N VAL A 55 4.35 -1.67 -9.97
CA VAL A 55 5.36 -1.65 -8.90
C VAL A 55 5.70 -0.21 -8.50
N LEU A 56 5.90 0.68 -9.48
CA LEU A 56 6.15 2.10 -9.23
C LEU A 56 4.93 2.78 -8.58
N GLY A 57 3.71 2.44 -9.01
CA GLY A 57 2.47 2.91 -8.39
C GLY A 57 2.36 2.50 -6.92
N TYR A 58 2.67 1.22 -6.63
CA TYR A 58 2.72 0.72 -5.25
C TYR A 58 3.79 1.44 -4.41
N ALA A 59 5.01 1.59 -4.94
CA ALA A 59 6.08 2.31 -4.28
C ALA A 59 5.71 3.77 -3.99
N ALA A 60 5.04 4.45 -4.92
CA ALA A 60 4.56 5.83 -4.75
C ALA A 60 3.47 5.96 -3.68
N CYS A 61 2.57 4.97 -3.56
CA CYS A 61 1.61 4.90 -2.46
C CYS A 61 2.32 4.80 -1.10
N MET A 62 3.28 3.88 -1.00
CA MET A 62 4.01 3.61 0.24
C MET A 62 4.91 4.77 0.67
N SER A 63 5.58 5.46 -0.27
CA SER A 63 6.44 6.60 0.06
C SER A 63 5.66 7.83 0.54
N SER A 64 4.42 7.97 0.08
CA SER A 64 3.52 9.06 0.45
C SER A 64 2.77 8.80 1.76
N ALA A 65 2.96 7.63 2.38
CA ALA A 65 2.27 7.28 3.60
C ALA A 65 2.73 8.15 4.77
N THR A 66 1.78 8.74 5.48
CA THR A 66 2.07 9.51 6.71
C THR A 66 1.26 8.93 7.85
N HIS A 67 1.94 8.71 8.97
CA HIS A 67 1.33 8.22 10.19
C HIS A 67 1.59 9.23 11.30
N SER A 68 0.58 9.52 12.09
CA SER A 68 0.68 10.42 13.24
C SER A 68 0.00 9.78 14.43
N PHE A 69 0.73 9.72 15.53
CA PHE A 69 0.33 9.09 16.77
C PHE A 69 0.39 10.10 17.90
N LEU A 70 -0.60 10.07 18.77
CA LEU A 70 -0.55 10.68 20.08
C LEU A 70 -0.84 9.58 21.09
N HIS A 71 0.18 9.21 21.86
CA HIS A 71 0.04 8.28 22.97
C HIS A 71 0.16 9.06 24.27
N CYS A 72 -0.88 9.03 25.09
CA CYS A 72 -0.89 9.68 26.38
C CYS A 72 -1.14 8.66 27.50
N THR A 73 -0.22 8.61 28.44
CA THR A 73 -0.32 7.91 29.72
C THR A 73 -0.88 8.84 30.79
N PRO A 74 -1.11 8.42 32.04
CA PRO A 74 -1.59 9.32 33.08
C PRO A 74 -0.66 10.50 33.40
N THR A 75 0.62 10.41 33.05
CA THR A 75 1.65 11.40 33.41
C THR A 75 2.20 12.16 32.21
N ALA A 76 2.25 11.57 31.03
CA ALA A 76 2.90 12.18 29.87
C ALA A 76 2.20 11.82 28.56
N CYS A 77 2.39 12.67 27.55
CA CYS A 77 1.99 12.46 26.17
C CYS A 77 3.22 12.46 25.27
N THR A 78 3.24 11.55 24.30
CA THR A 78 4.19 11.50 23.21
C THR A 78 3.45 11.65 21.88
N PHE A 79 3.82 12.68 21.14
CA PHE A 79 3.40 12.88 19.77
C PHE A 79 4.50 12.40 18.84
N GLU A 80 4.14 11.53 17.89
CA GLU A 80 5.08 10.95 16.94
C GLU A 80 4.52 11.02 15.52
N ARG A 81 5.35 11.44 14.58
CA ARG A 81 5.01 11.49 13.16
C ARG A 81 6.01 10.67 12.36
N TYR A 82 5.50 9.75 11.56
CA TYR A 82 6.28 8.92 10.65
C TYR A 82 5.93 9.26 9.19
N GLN A 83 6.94 9.22 8.33
CA GLN A 83 6.78 9.35 6.88
C GLN A 83 7.37 8.11 6.20
N GLY A 84 6.59 7.48 5.33
CA GLY A 84 6.98 6.23 4.67
C GLY A 84 6.99 5.02 5.61
N LYS A 85 8.11 4.29 5.65
CA LYS A 85 8.27 3.09 6.49
C LYS A 85 8.52 3.53 7.94
N PHE A 86 7.84 2.93 8.92
CA PHE A 86 7.93 3.19 10.37
C PHE A 86 9.30 2.88 11.02
N LYS A 87 10.41 3.38 10.44
CA LYS A 87 11.76 3.12 10.96
C LYS A 87 12.15 4.12 12.05
N SER A 88 11.82 5.39 11.86
CA SER A 88 12.09 6.46 12.82
C SER A 88 11.05 7.58 12.69
N PRO A 89 10.66 8.22 13.81
CA PRO A 89 9.78 9.37 13.74
C PRO A 89 10.54 10.56 13.13
N VAL A 90 9.90 11.23 12.18
CA VAL A 90 10.35 12.50 11.60
C VAL A 90 10.25 13.62 12.63
N GLU A 91 9.26 13.52 13.51
CA GLU A 91 9.00 14.48 14.57
C GLU A 91 8.51 13.70 15.78
N GLN A 92 9.18 13.88 16.92
CA GLN A 92 8.80 13.30 18.20
C GLN A 92 8.83 14.40 19.25
N ILE A 93 7.71 14.58 19.94
CA ILE A 93 7.55 15.62 20.96
C ILE A 93 6.92 14.96 22.18
N SER A 94 7.61 15.00 23.30
CA SER A 94 7.11 14.55 24.59
C SER A 94 6.78 15.75 25.47
N PHE A 95 5.64 15.68 26.16
CA PHE A 95 5.23 16.69 27.14
C PHE A 95 4.44 16.03 28.27
N SER A 96 4.50 16.64 29.46
CA SER A 96 3.76 16.16 30.62
C SER A 96 2.26 16.48 30.49
N ARG A 97 1.40 15.69 31.13
CA ARG A 97 -0.06 15.79 31.02
C ARG A 97 -0.59 17.15 31.48
N ASP A 98 -0.05 17.69 32.55
CA ASP A 98 -0.36 19.01 33.10
C ASP A 98 -0.12 20.16 32.10
N ARG A 99 0.73 19.93 31.09
CA ARG A 99 1.01 20.90 30.03
C ARG A 99 0.06 20.80 28.85
N LEU A 100 -0.76 19.76 28.77
CA LEU A 100 -1.76 19.63 27.71
C LEU A 100 -2.92 20.59 27.99
N VAL A 101 -3.04 21.65 27.19
CA VAL A 101 -4.15 22.60 27.28
C VAL A 101 -5.41 21.99 26.66
N GLY A 102 -5.25 21.29 25.54
CA GLY A 102 -6.33 20.59 24.87
C GLY A 102 -6.10 20.46 23.37
N ALA A 103 -7.18 20.37 22.62
CA ALA A 103 -7.18 20.36 21.17
C ALA A 103 -8.25 21.29 20.59
N GLU A 104 -7.98 21.80 19.40
CA GLU A 104 -8.90 22.65 18.66
C GLU A 104 -9.03 22.19 17.21
N THR A 105 -10.26 22.16 16.68
CA THR A 105 -10.48 21.85 15.26
C THR A 105 -10.08 23.03 14.38
N THR A 106 -9.25 22.79 13.37
CA THR A 106 -8.80 23.83 12.45
C THR A 106 -9.04 23.48 11.00
N ARG A 107 -8.97 24.51 10.15
CA ARG A 107 -9.02 24.37 8.70
C ARG A 107 -7.61 24.37 8.15
N THR A 108 -7.34 23.44 7.24
CA THR A 108 -6.02 23.31 6.63
C THR A 108 -6.06 23.32 5.12
N ARG A 109 -4.99 23.81 4.51
CA ARG A 109 -4.74 23.69 3.08
C ARG A 109 -3.27 23.32 2.90
N ASN A 110 -3.01 22.21 2.20
CA ASN A 110 -1.65 21.74 1.94
C ASN A 110 -0.77 21.57 3.20
N GLY A 111 -1.38 21.24 4.35
CA GLY A 111 -0.66 21.05 5.61
C GLY A 111 -0.42 22.32 6.41
N GLU A 112 -0.90 23.47 5.97
CA GLU A 112 -0.83 24.73 6.70
C GLU A 112 -2.20 25.07 7.31
N VAL A 113 -2.16 25.69 8.49
CA VAL A 113 -3.36 26.20 9.16
C VAL A 113 -3.76 27.52 8.50
N VAL A 114 -5.01 27.63 8.08
CA VAL A 114 -5.51 28.82 7.39
C VAL A 114 -6.64 29.44 8.19
N SER A 115 -6.52 30.73 8.53
CA SER A 115 -7.63 31.48 9.10
C SER A 115 -8.75 31.59 8.07
N PHE A 116 -9.98 31.25 8.48
CA PHE A 116 -11.15 31.23 7.60
C PHE A 116 -12.16 32.34 7.93
N GLU A 117 -11.82 33.22 8.87
CA GLU A 117 -12.61 34.39 9.22
C GLU A 117 -12.76 35.29 7.98
N GLY A 118 -14.00 35.67 7.65
CA GLY A 118 -14.31 36.46 6.46
C GLY A 118 -14.21 35.74 5.10
N ALA A 119 -13.79 34.48 5.04
CA ALA A 119 -13.70 33.75 3.77
C ALA A 119 -15.09 33.42 3.19
N ARG A 120 -15.29 33.65 1.87
CA ARG A 120 -16.53 33.27 1.17
C ARG A 120 -16.83 31.76 1.34
N ARG A 121 -18.11 31.40 1.52
CA ARG A 121 -18.58 30.01 1.71
C ARG A 121 -17.99 29.00 0.71
N ARG A 122 -17.81 29.38 -0.56
CA ARG A 122 -17.19 28.50 -1.58
C ARG A 122 -15.74 28.15 -1.25
N ARG A 123 -14.93 29.10 -0.79
CA ARG A 123 -13.52 28.85 -0.41
C ARG A 123 -13.42 27.97 0.84
N GLN A 124 -14.31 28.18 1.81
CA GLN A 124 -14.35 27.36 3.03
C GLN A 124 -14.63 25.87 2.77
N ARG A 125 -15.36 25.53 1.70
CA ARG A 125 -15.64 24.12 1.33
C ARG A 125 -14.41 23.38 0.78
N VAL A 126 -13.45 24.10 0.21
CA VAL A 126 -12.22 23.53 -0.35
C VAL A 126 -11.19 23.24 0.74
N LEU A 127 -11.29 23.94 1.89
CA LEU A 127 -10.39 23.73 3.01
C LEU A 127 -10.64 22.39 3.69
N GLY A 128 -9.55 21.65 3.91
CA GLY A 128 -9.56 20.43 4.71
C GLY A 128 -9.86 20.73 6.18
N HIS A 129 -10.21 19.68 6.90
CA HIS A 129 -10.34 19.70 8.35
C HIS A 129 -9.18 18.93 8.96
N SER A 130 -8.61 19.49 10.02
CA SER A 130 -7.66 18.83 10.90
C SER A 130 -7.88 19.37 12.32
N TYR A 131 -6.95 19.10 13.23
CA TYR A 131 -6.96 19.64 14.58
C TYR A 131 -5.55 19.95 15.06
N LEU A 132 -5.45 20.99 15.87
CA LEU A 132 -4.25 21.38 16.58
C LEU A 132 -4.30 20.80 17.99
N ILE A 133 -3.16 20.28 18.45
CA ILE A 133 -2.93 19.97 19.87
C ILE A 133 -2.24 21.19 20.47
N LYS A 134 -2.83 21.75 21.52
CA LYS A 134 -2.29 22.90 22.24
C LYS A 134 -1.66 22.44 23.55
N TYR A 135 -0.41 22.84 23.78
CA TYR A 135 0.35 22.48 24.97
C TYR A 135 1.28 23.61 25.38
N LEU A 136 1.62 23.66 26.66
CA LEU A 136 2.57 24.61 27.20
C LEU A 136 3.99 24.09 26.98
N ARG A 137 4.80 24.83 26.21
CA ARG A 137 6.21 24.49 26.02
C ARG A 137 7.03 25.09 27.17
N LYS A 138 7.92 24.29 27.80
CA LYS A 138 8.93 24.87 28.71
C LYS A 138 9.83 25.72 27.82
N ARG A 139 9.96 27.01 28.12
CA ARG A 139 11.02 27.82 27.51
C ARG A 139 12.32 27.20 28.04
N ASP A 140 13.21 26.79 27.13
CA ASP A 140 14.55 26.37 27.52
C ASP A 140 15.18 27.53 28.31
N GLU A 141 15.76 27.23 29.46
CA GLU A 141 16.01 28.13 30.60
C GLU A 141 17.00 29.30 30.35
N GLU A 142 17.33 29.63 29.10
CA GLU A 142 18.45 30.52 28.78
C GLU A 142 18.10 31.96 28.38
N VAL A 143 16.83 32.31 28.17
CA VAL A 143 16.48 33.69 27.77
C VAL A 143 15.38 34.29 28.65
N ARG A 144 15.86 34.89 29.74
CA ARG A 144 15.29 35.97 30.58
C ARG A 144 13.83 35.83 31.04
N GLN A 145 13.72 35.80 32.36
CA GLN A 145 12.55 35.97 33.21
C GLN A 145 11.56 37.04 32.69
N ASP A 146 10.27 36.78 32.89
CA ASP A 146 9.11 37.71 32.89
C ASP A 146 8.05 37.62 31.78
N LEU A 147 8.03 36.61 30.91
CA LEU A 147 6.82 36.36 30.10
C LEU A 147 6.36 34.91 30.17
N GLY A 148 5.08 34.75 30.51
CA GLY A 148 4.40 33.50 30.86
C GLY A 148 4.51 32.36 29.86
N SER A 149 4.01 31.19 30.26
CA SER A 149 4.04 29.97 29.45
C SER A 149 3.50 30.22 28.04
N THR A 150 4.37 30.13 27.04
CA THR A 150 3.99 30.28 25.63
C THR A 150 3.22 29.05 25.18
N GLU A 151 1.94 29.24 24.87
CA GLU A 151 1.10 28.19 24.28
C GLU A 151 1.65 27.83 22.90
N SER A 152 2.07 26.58 22.75
CA SER A 152 2.53 26.01 21.49
C SER A 152 1.44 25.13 20.91
N SER A 153 1.31 25.14 19.58
CA SER A 153 0.34 24.30 18.88
C SER A 153 1.02 23.44 17.84
N ILE A 154 0.73 22.13 17.84
CA ILE A 154 1.17 21.21 16.78
C ILE A 154 -0.04 20.81 15.96
N LEU A 155 0.06 20.94 14.64
CA LEU A 155 -0.93 20.39 13.73
C LEU A 155 -0.82 18.87 13.74
N PHE A 156 -1.88 18.14 14.11
CA PHE A 156 -1.79 16.68 14.24
C PHE A 156 -1.50 16.00 12.91
N THR A 157 -2.26 16.36 11.87
CA THR A 157 -2.11 15.83 10.52
C THR A 157 -2.09 16.94 9.48
N LYS A 158 -1.19 16.82 8.50
CA LYS A 158 -1.10 17.72 7.33
C LYS A 158 -2.20 17.47 6.29
N HIS A 159 -2.93 16.35 6.40
CA HIS A 159 -3.99 15.97 5.47
C HIS A 159 -5.38 16.23 6.05
N ASN A 160 -6.39 16.17 5.19
CA ASN A 160 -7.79 16.33 5.60
C ASN A 160 -8.28 15.05 6.30
N THR A 161 -8.55 15.11 7.60
CA THR A 161 -9.12 14.01 8.39
C THR A 161 -10.64 13.96 8.31
N GLY A 162 -11.26 15.03 7.82
CA GLY A 162 -12.71 15.17 7.71
C GLY A 162 -13.35 15.74 8.96
N ARG A 163 -14.43 16.51 8.77
CA ARG A 163 -15.09 17.30 9.82
C ARG A 163 -15.54 16.50 11.03
N LYS A 164 -16.20 15.35 10.80
CA LYS A 164 -16.77 14.52 11.86
C LYS A 164 -15.67 13.86 12.70
N ARG A 165 -14.63 13.35 12.03
CA ARG A 165 -13.51 12.66 12.67
C ARG A 165 -12.67 13.65 13.48
N ALA A 166 -12.27 14.78 12.89
CA ALA A 166 -11.54 15.84 13.60
C ALA A 166 -12.27 16.27 14.89
N ARG A 167 -13.59 16.50 14.81
CA ARG A 167 -14.39 16.86 15.99
C ARG A 167 -14.40 15.80 17.08
N ARG A 168 -14.55 14.52 16.72
CA ARG A 168 -14.52 13.41 17.70
C ARG A 168 -13.17 13.34 18.41
N GLN A 169 -12.08 13.39 17.64
CA GLN A 169 -10.72 13.35 18.17
C GLN A 169 -10.41 14.55 19.07
N THR A 170 -10.81 15.75 18.66
CA THR A 170 -10.70 16.94 19.51
C THR A 170 -11.46 16.79 20.83
N LEU A 171 -12.66 16.23 20.82
CA LEU A 171 -13.43 15.98 22.04
C LEU A 171 -12.74 14.95 22.94
N GLU A 172 -12.20 13.86 22.38
CA GLU A 172 -11.47 12.84 23.15
C GLU A 172 -10.20 13.40 23.79
N ILE A 173 -9.41 14.18 23.05
CA ILE A 173 -8.22 14.87 23.59
C ILE A 173 -8.63 15.83 24.71
N ASN A 174 -9.71 16.60 24.53
CA ASN A 174 -10.19 17.52 25.56
C ASN A 174 -10.70 16.81 26.81
N LYS A 175 -11.37 15.65 26.67
CA LYS A 175 -11.77 14.82 27.82
C LYS A 175 -10.56 14.34 28.61
N TYR A 176 -9.52 13.88 27.93
CA TYR A 176 -8.28 13.47 28.56
C TYR A 176 -7.57 14.65 29.26
N ALA A 177 -7.49 15.82 28.62
CA ALA A 177 -6.93 17.04 29.20
C ALA A 177 -7.67 17.47 30.48
N ARG A 178 -9.00 17.29 30.54
CA ARG A 178 -9.83 17.60 31.72
C ARG A 178 -9.76 16.58 32.87
N GLY A 179 -9.01 15.49 32.72
CA GLY A 179 -8.96 14.46 33.77
C GLY A 179 -9.97 13.34 33.63
N GLU A 180 -10.88 13.38 32.64
CA GLU A 180 -11.96 12.39 32.50
C GLU A 180 -11.47 11.03 31.99
N LEU A 181 -10.33 11.02 31.27
CA LEU A 181 -9.69 9.81 30.74
C LEU A 181 -8.26 9.71 31.29
N ASN A 182 -7.82 8.51 31.65
CA ASN A 182 -6.45 8.27 32.14
C ASN A 182 -5.45 7.93 31.04
N TRP A 183 -5.94 7.43 29.92
CA TRP A 183 -5.15 7.03 28.77
C TRP A 183 -5.84 7.54 27.51
N LEU A 184 -5.04 7.91 26.52
CA LEU A 184 -5.55 8.34 25.22
C LEU A 184 -4.57 7.88 24.14
N GLU A 185 -5.12 7.20 23.15
CA GLU A 185 -4.38 6.78 21.97
C GLU A 185 -5.12 7.26 20.72
N VAL A 186 -4.48 8.17 19.98
CA VAL A 186 -5.02 8.69 18.74
C VAL A 186 -4.05 8.37 17.61
N MET A 187 -4.52 7.61 16.63
CA MET A 187 -3.78 7.30 15.42
C MET A 187 -4.51 7.84 14.19
N GLU A 188 -3.78 8.63 13.40
CA GLU A 188 -4.22 9.04 12.06
C GLU A 188 -3.23 8.53 11.01
N THR A 189 -3.77 7.91 9.97
CA THR A 189 -2.95 7.36 8.89
C THR A 189 -3.50 7.78 7.54
N LYS A 190 -2.62 8.27 6.67
CA LYS A 190 -2.91 8.47 5.25
C LYS A 190 -2.02 7.52 4.49
N ARG A 191 -2.60 6.44 3.97
CA ARG A 191 -1.86 5.39 3.25
C ARG A 191 -1.93 5.52 1.73
N TRP A 192 -2.86 6.32 1.22
CA TRP A 192 -3.22 6.30 -0.20
C TRP A 192 -2.93 7.63 -0.87
N ASN A 193 -2.18 7.55 -1.97
CA ASN A 193 -2.00 8.64 -2.92
C ASN A 193 -2.79 8.29 -4.19
N ALA A 194 -3.70 9.15 -4.62
CA ALA A 194 -4.58 8.90 -5.77
C ALA A 194 -3.79 8.56 -7.04
N PHE A 195 -2.66 9.24 -7.25
CA PHE A 195 -1.78 8.98 -8.39
C PHE A 195 -1.18 7.57 -8.34
N GLY A 196 -0.68 7.14 -7.17
CA GLY A 196 -0.12 5.80 -7.01
C GLY A 196 -1.16 4.69 -7.20
N VAL A 197 -2.39 4.93 -6.72
CA VAL A 197 -3.52 4.00 -6.94
C VAL A 197 -3.87 3.91 -8.41
N LEU A 198 -3.96 5.05 -9.11
CA LEU A 198 -4.27 5.08 -10.53
C LEU A 198 -3.22 4.32 -11.34
N SER A 199 -1.93 4.59 -11.10
CA SER A 199 -0.84 3.89 -11.77
C SER A 199 -0.86 2.38 -11.48
N LEU A 200 -1.16 1.98 -10.25
CA LEU A 200 -1.31 0.58 -9.87
C LEU A 200 -2.45 -0.10 -10.65
N VAL A 201 -3.63 0.53 -10.71
CA VAL A 201 -4.79 -0.01 -11.43
C VAL A 201 -4.50 -0.10 -12.93
N VAL A 202 -3.97 0.97 -13.54
CA VAL A 202 -3.62 1.00 -14.97
C VAL A 202 -2.59 -0.07 -15.31
N GLY A 203 -1.53 -0.22 -14.49
CA GLY A 203 -0.51 -1.25 -14.68
C GLY A 203 -1.08 -2.66 -14.61
N LEU A 204 -1.97 -2.95 -13.64
CA LEU A 204 -2.60 -4.27 -13.51
C LEU A 204 -3.57 -4.57 -14.66
N VAL A 205 -4.41 -3.61 -15.06
CA VAL A 205 -5.33 -3.77 -16.20
C VAL A 205 -4.55 -3.98 -17.49
N SER A 206 -3.47 -3.22 -17.71
CA SER A 206 -2.59 -3.36 -18.86
C SER A 206 -1.88 -4.73 -18.89
N ALA A 207 -1.42 -5.21 -17.74
CA ALA A 207 -0.81 -6.54 -17.63
C ALA A 207 -1.83 -7.66 -17.94
N ALA A 208 -3.06 -7.56 -17.41
CA ALA A 208 -4.13 -8.52 -17.71
C ALA A 208 -4.47 -8.53 -19.21
N PHE A 209 -4.52 -7.36 -19.85
CA PHE A 209 -4.73 -7.26 -21.30
C PHE A 209 -3.59 -7.92 -22.08
N ALA A 210 -2.34 -7.73 -21.68
CA ALA A 210 -1.18 -8.36 -22.30
C ALA A 210 -1.26 -9.90 -22.23
N MET A 211 -1.72 -10.44 -21.11
CA MET A 211 -1.90 -11.89 -20.93
C MET A 211 -2.99 -12.44 -21.85
N LEU A 212 -4.15 -11.78 -21.96
CA LEU A 212 -5.24 -12.19 -22.84
C LEU A 212 -4.82 -12.17 -24.31
N VAL A 213 -4.13 -11.11 -24.73
CA VAL A 213 -3.61 -10.99 -26.09
C VAL A 213 -2.56 -12.06 -26.37
N GLY A 214 -1.68 -12.33 -25.40
CA GLY A 214 -0.68 -13.39 -25.50
C GLY A 214 -1.29 -14.78 -25.70
N ASP A 215 -2.36 -15.11 -24.98
CA ASP A 215 -3.07 -16.38 -25.10
C ASP A 215 -3.77 -16.53 -26.47
N LEU A 216 -4.44 -15.47 -26.94
CA LEU A 216 -5.09 -15.45 -28.25
C LEU A 216 -4.11 -15.68 -29.41
N PHE A 217 -2.94 -15.03 -29.38
CA PHE A 217 -1.93 -15.21 -30.43
C PHE A 217 -1.07 -16.47 -30.24
N GLY A 218 -0.98 -17.01 -29.03
CA GLY A 218 -0.33 -18.29 -28.75
C GLY A 218 -1.07 -19.46 -29.39
N ASN A 219 -2.39 -19.50 -29.25
CA ASN A 219 -3.21 -20.62 -29.72
C ASN A 219 -3.31 -20.73 -31.25
N GLN A 220 -3.21 -19.62 -32.00
CA GLN A 220 -3.23 -19.65 -33.47
C GLN A 220 -1.99 -20.33 -34.11
N GLY A 221 -0.88 -20.45 -33.36
CA GLY A 221 0.35 -21.06 -33.85
C GLY A 221 0.29 -22.58 -33.99
N ASP A 222 -0.61 -23.24 -33.24
CA ASP A 222 -0.68 -24.71 -33.20
C ASP A 222 -1.71 -25.29 -34.18
N GLU A 223 -2.77 -24.55 -34.54
CA GLU A 223 -3.73 -24.99 -35.57
C GLU A 223 -3.10 -25.08 -36.97
N ASN A 224 -2.13 -24.22 -37.29
CA ASN A 224 -1.46 -24.23 -38.60
C ASN A 224 -0.42 -25.35 -38.76
N LYS A 225 -0.15 -26.15 -37.72
CA LYS A 225 0.75 -27.33 -37.83
C LYS A 225 0.01 -28.65 -38.10
N LEU A 226 -1.32 -28.64 -38.06
CA LEU A 226 -2.19 -29.81 -38.25
C LEU A 226 -2.81 -29.88 -39.66
N LYS A 227 -2.48 -28.94 -40.54
CA LYS A 227 -2.78 -28.97 -41.98
C LYS A 227 -1.48 -29.16 -42.76
#